data_AF-A0A328RT11-F1
#
_entry.id   AF-A0A328RT11-F1
#
_cell.length_a   1.000
_cell.length_b   1.000
_cell.length_c   1.000
_cell.angle_alpha   90.00
_cell.angle_beta   90.00
_cell.angle_gamma   90.00
#
_symmetry.space_group_name_H-M   'P 1'
#
loop_
_entity.id
_entity.type
_entity.pdbx_description
1 polymer ?
#
loop_
_entity_poly.entity_id
_entity_poly.type
_entity_poly.pdbx_seq_one_letter_code
_entity_poly.pdbx_strand_id
1 'polypeptide(L)'
;SKTRYMEHVGTGIKRMKDAMIAHGLDEPEFAENGMFFEVTFRSHVEDKNLNDRQKEFLRFKDKSEITIKEYAEIFDIVRNTATKDLNELVDKNLLEKIKNGKQLLYKKK
;
A
#
# COMPACT_ATOMS: atom_id res chain seq x y z
N SER A 1 38.12 -12.47 -9.83
CA SER A 1 37.68 -11.49 -8.82
C SER A 1 36.39 -11.98 -8.20
N LYS A 2 36.36 -12.22 -6.89
CA LYS A 2 35.20 -12.79 -6.18
C LYS A 2 34.51 -11.65 -5.43
N THR A 3 33.71 -10.87 -6.14
CA THR A 3 32.99 -9.75 -5.56
C THR A 3 31.85 -10.31 -4.72
N ARG A 4 31.96 -10.28 -3.38
CA ARG A 4 30.92 -10.80 -2.46
C ARG A 4 29.55 -10.10 -2.59
N TYR A 5 29.48 -9.01 -3.34
CA TYR A 5 28.33 -8.13 -3.47
C TYR A 5 27.80 -7.98 -4.91
N MET A 6 28.45 -8.60 -5.90
CA MET A 6 28.04 -8.51 -7.31
C MET A 6 28.01 -9.90 -7.93
N GLU A 7 26.91 -10.18 -8.62
CA GLU A 7 26.65 -11.43 -9.32
C GLU A 7 27.21 -11.45 -10.75
N HIS A 8 27.11 -12.60 -11.40
CA HIS A 8 27.44 -12.76 -12.81
C HIS A 8 26.51 -11.88 -13.66
N VAL A 9 27.08 -11.19 -14.65
CA VAL A 9 26.38 -10.17 -15.47
C VAL A 9 25.06 -10.72 -16.03
N GLY A 10 23.98 -9.94 -15.90
CA GLY A 10 22.69 -10.21 -16.55
C GLY A 10 21.64 -10.95 -15.70
N THR A 11 21.95 -11.36 -14.47
CA THR A 11 21.00 -12.13 -13.63
C THR A 11 20.20 -11.28 -12.63
N GLY A 12 20.70 -10.09 -12.27
CA GLY A 12 20.11 -9.25 -11.22
C GLY A 12 18.70 -8.73 -11.52
N ILE A 13 18.41 -8.33 -12.76
CA ILE A 13 17.07 -7.85 -13.16
C ILE A 13 16.03 -8.97 -13.04
N LYS A 14 16.35 -10.17 -13.52
CA LYS A 14 15.44 -11.32 -13.44
C LYS A 14 15.17 -11.69 -11.98
N ARG A 15 16.20 -11.75 -11.14
CA ARG A 15 16.05 -12.02 -9.71
C ARG A 15 15.21 -10.98 -8.99
N MET A 16 15.36 -9.71 -9.35
CA MET A 16 14.58 -8.62 -8.79
C MET A 16 13.09 -8.77 -9.12
N LYS A 17 12.76 -9.05 -10.39
CA LYS A 17 11.39 -9.36 -10.83
C LYS A 17 10.83 -10.58 -10.10
N ASP A 18 11.57 -11.69 -10.12
CA ASP A 18 11.18 -12.94 -9.48
C ASP A 18 10.93 -12.74 -7.98
N ALA A 19 11.75 -11.93 -7.30
CA ALA A 19 11.58 -11.62 -5.88
C ALA A 19 10.33 -10.77 -5.60
N MET A 20 10.03 -9.77 -6.43
CA MET A 20 8.82 -8.96 -6.26
C MET A 20 7.56 -9.80 -6.47
N ILE A 21 7.52 -10.60 -7.54
CA ILE A 21 6.41 -11.52 -7.84
C ILE A 21 6.23 -12.54 -6.71
N ALA A 22 7.31 -13.12 -6.20
CA ALA A 22 7.26 -14.07 -5.09
C ALA A 22 6.69 -13.46 -3.79
N HIS A 23 6.76 -12.14 -3.64
CA HIS A 23 6.18 -11.39 -2.51
C HIS A 23 4.81 -10.77 -2.84
N GLY A 24 4.21 -11.11 -3.99
CA GLY A 24 2.88 -10.62 -4.39
C GLY A 24 2.87 -9.14 -4.79
N LEU A 25 4.01 -8.61 -5.19
CA LEU A 25 4.16 -7.25 -5.70
C LEU A 25 4.13 -7.25 -7.24
N ASP A 26 3.77 -6.12 -7.81
CA ASP A 26 3.94 -5.88 -9.25
C ASP A 26 5.42 -5.88 -9.62
N GLU A 27 5.73 -6.17 -10.87
CA GLU A 27 7.10 -6.04 -11.39
C GLU A 27 7.62 -4.59 -11.22
N PRO A 28 8.94 -4.41 -11.04
CA PRO A 28 9.53 -3.08 -11.02
C PRO A 28 9.38 -2.41 -12.39
N GLU A 29 9.07 -1.11 -12.38
CA GLU A 29 9.00 -0.30 -13.60
C GLU A 29 10.39 0.20 -13.96
N PHE A 30 10.75 0.10 -15.24
CA PHE A 30 12.04 0.55 -15.77
C PHE A 30 11.80 1.67 -16.76
N ALA A 31 12.46 2.80 -16.55
CA ALA A 31 12.36 3.95 -17.45
C ALA A 31 13.74 4.54 -17.74
N GLU A 32 13.93 5.05 -18.95
CA GLU A 32 15.13 5.76 -19.37
C GLU A 32 14.76 7.19 -19.74
N ASN A 33 15.20 8.15 -18.94
CA ASN A 33 14.91 9.57 -19.13
C ASN A 33 16.09 10.32 -19.77
N GLY A 34 16.79 9.67 -20.70
CA GLY A 34 17.95 10.18 -21.45
C GLY A 34 19.23 10.42 -20.62
N MET A 35 19.11 10.89 -19.38
CA MET A 35 20.21 11.11 -18.44
C MET A 35 20.29 10.05 -17.34
N PHE A 36 19.15 9.42 -17.02
CA PHE A 36 19.06 8.47 -15.92
C PHE A 36 18.31 7.22 -16.35
N PHE A 37 18.77 6.11 -15.79
CA PHE A 37 18.01 4.89 -15.73
C PHE A 37 17.30 4.84 -14.38
N GLU A 38 15.97 4.80 -14.41
CA GLU A 38 15.11 4.77 -13.24
C GLU A 38 14.53 3.36 -13.06
N VAL A 39 14.52 2.90 -11.80
CA VAL A 39 13.89 1.65 -11.40
C VAL A 39 12.93 1.94 -10.26
N THR A 40 11.64 1.78 -10.51
CA THR A 40 10.59 2.09 -9.53
C THR A 40 10.02 0.81 -8.95
N PHE A 41 10.13 0.67 -7.63
CA PHE A 41 9.58 -0.46 -6.88
C PHE A 41 8.28 -0.04 -6.23
N ARG A 42 7.14 -0.56 -6.71
CA ARG A 42 5.85 -0.31 -6.07
C ARG A 42 5.64 -1.33 -4.94
N SER A 43 5.49 -0.84 -3.72
CA SER A 43 5.01 -1.69 -2.62
C SER A 43 3.49 -1.78 -2.68
N HIS A 44 2.95 -3.00 -2.59
CA HIS A 44 1.66 -3.17 -1.95
C HIS A 44 1.89 -3.06 -0.45
N VAL A 45 1.02 -2.34 0.22
CA VAL A 45 0.96 -2.29 1.68
C VAL A 45 1.16 -3.70 2.22
N GLU A 46 2.25 -3.95 2.98
CA GLU A 46 2.45 -5.26 3.58
C GLU A 46 1.28 -5.57 4.53
N ASP A 47 0.39 -6.44 4.05
CA ASP A 47 -0.85 -6.95 4.64
C ASP A 47 -0.66 -7.69 5.99
N LYS A 48 0.59 -7.86 6.45
CA LYS A 48 0.93 -8.72 7.59
C LYS A 48 0.35 -8.24 8.93
N ASN A 49 0.03 -6.96 9.05
CA ASN A 49 -0.55 -6.36 10.26
C ASN A 49 -1.85 -5.59 9.99
N LEU A 50 -2.57 -5.95 8.92
CA LEU A 50 -3.91 -5.43 8.65
C LEU A 50 -4.95 -6.51 8.95
N ASN A 51 -6.06 -6.11 9.54
CA ASN A 51 -7.22 -6.98 9.67
C ASN A 51 -8.00 -7.07 8.35
N ASP A 52 -8.86 -8.08 8.21
CA ASP A 52 -9.55 -8.35 6.93
C ASP A 52 -10.39 -7.16 6.43
N ARG A 53 -11.04 -6.41 7.35
CA ARG A 53 -11.84 -5.23 7.01
C ARG A 53 -10.99 -4.08 6.46
N GLN A 54 -9.80 -3.89 7.03
CA GLN A 54 -8.84 -2.89 6.54
C GLN A 54 -8.38 -3.24 5.12
N LYS A 55 -8.05 -4.51 4.87
CA LYS A 55 -7.65 -5.00 3.54
C LYS A 55 -8.76 -4.82 2.52
N GLU A 56 -9.97 -5.23 2.88
CA GLU A 56 -11.14 -5.13 2.03
C GLU A 56 -11.44 -3.67 1.67
N PHE A 57 -11.43 -2.77 2.67
CA PHE A 57 -11.60 -1.35 2.41
C PHE A 57 -10.54 -0.80 1.44
N LEU A 58 -9.25 -1.13 1.63
CA LEU A 58 -8.18 -0.70 0.73
C LEU A 58 -8.39 -1.19 -0.71
N ARG A 59 -8.98 -2.37 -0.91
CA ARG A 59 -9.28 -2.94 -2.23
C ARG A 59 -10.44 -2.27 -2.97
N PHE A 60 -11.30 -1.49 -2.31
CA PHE A 60 -12.40 -0.79 -2.98
C PHE A 60 -11.88 0.25 -3.98
N LYS A 61 -12.14 0.04 -5.28
CA LYS A 61 -11.72 0.99 -6.33
C LYS A 61 -12.57 2.27 -6.34
N ASP A 62 -13.86 2.15 -6.08
CA ASP A 62 -14.83 3.25 -6.24
C ASP A 62 -14.99 4.11 -4.97
N LYS A 63 -14.42 3.67 -3.84
CA LYS A 63 -14.42 4.40 -2.57
C LYS A 63 -12.99 4.76 -2.16
N SER A 64 -12.59 5.99 -2.50
CA SER A 64 -11.32 6.60 -2.08
C SER A 64 -11.42 7.33 -0.74
N GLU A 65 -12.63 7.68 -0.29
CA GLU A 65 -12.90 8.44 0.93
C GLU A 65 -14.02 7.78 1.75
N ILE A 66 -13.91 7.83 3.07
CA ILE A 66 -14.90 7.25 3.97
C ILE A 66 -14.97 7.97 5.32
N THR A 67 -16.17 8.07 5.87
CA THR A 67 -16.38 8.48 7.26
C THR A 67 -16.36 7.27 8.20
N ILE A 68 -16.12 7.51 9.50
CA ILE A 68 -16.25 6.46 10.54
C ILE A 68 -17.65 5.83 10.52
N LYS A 69 -18.69 6.62 10.22
CA LYS A 69 -20.07 6.14 10.17
C LYS A 69 -20.25 5.13 9.04
N GLU A 70 -19.83 5.48 7.83
CA GLU A 70 -19.97 4.61 6.67
C GLU A 70 -19.11 3.35 6.80
N TYR A 71 -17.90 3.45 7.34
CA TYR A 71 -17.05 2.28 7.57
C TYR A 71 -17.70 1.30 8.56
N ALA A 72 -18.27 1.84 9.64
CA ALA A 72 -19.02 1.04 10.61
C ALA A 72 -20.23 0.33 9.99
N GLU A 73 -20.96 1.01 9.10
CA GLU A 73 -22.13 0.45 8.40
C GLU A 73 -21.76 -0.61 7.36
N ILE A 74 -20.68 -0.39 6.59
CA ILE A 74 -20.23 -1.34 5.55
C ILE A 74 -19.79 -2.68 6.16
N PHE A 75 -19.11 -2.64 7.30
CA PHE A 75 -18.56 -3.83 7.94
C PHE A 75 -19.38 -4.35 9.12
N ASP A 76 -20.54 -3.76 9.39
CA ASP A 76 -21.43 -4.07 10.53
C ASP A 76 -20.68 -4.13 11.89
N ILE A 77 -19.95 -3.05 12.20
CA ILE A 77 -19.17 -2.93 13.44
C ILE A 77 -19.53 -1.67 14.22
N VAL A 78 -19.23 -1.67 15.52
CA VAL A 78 -19.38 -0.49 16.37
C VAL A 78 -18.39 0.62 16.00
N ARG A 79 -18.78 1.89 16.23
CA ARG A 79 -17.98 3.08 15.88
C ARG A 79 -16.57 3.07 16.46
N ASN A 80 -16.38 2.53 17.67
CA ASN A 80 -15.06 2.48 18.31
C ASN A 80 -14.10 1.56 17.53
N THR A 81 -14.58 0.41 17.06
CA THR A 81 -13.80 -0.51 16.22
C THR A 81 -13.46 0.15 14.88
N ALA A 82 -14.44 0.77 14.21
CA ALA A 82 -14.20 1.50 12.97
C ALA A 82 -13.17 2.64 13.15
N THR A 83 -13.24 3.36 14.26
CA THR A 83 -12.30 4.44 14.59
C THR A 83 -10.89 3.90 14.77
N LYS A 84 -10.74 2.77 15.49
CA LYS A 84 -9.45 2.10 15.69
C LYS A 84 -8.88 1.62 14.35
N ASP A 85 -9.68 0.89 13.57
CA ASP A 85 -9.27 0.34 12.27
C ASP A 85 -8.78 1.43 11.32
N LEU A 86 -9.52 2.55 11.22
CA LEU A 86 -9.16 3.68 10.36
C LEU A 86 -7.94 4.47 10.88
N ASN A 87 -7.79 4.65 12.19
CA ASN A 87 -6.62 5.32 12.75
C ASN A 87 -5.35 4.47 12.58
N GLU A 88 -5.42 3.15 12.74
CA GLU A 88 -4.28 2.27 12.45
C GLU A 88 -3.83 2.38 10.99
N LEU A 89 -4.76 2.55 10.06
CA LEU A 89 -4.44 2.81 8.66
C LEU A 89 -3.80 4.20 8.43
N VAL A 90 -4.19 5.21 9.22
CA VAL A 90 -3.53 6.53 9.23
C VAL A 90 -2.10 6.43 9.79
N ASP A 91 -1.92 5.72 10.91
CA ASP A 91 -0.61 5.52 11.55
C ASP A 91 0.36 4.76 10.63
N LYS A 92 -0.17 3.85 9.82
CA LYS A 92 0.57 3.14 8.75
C LYS A 92 0.77 3.97 7.48
N ASN A 93 0.36 5.24 7.48
CA ASN A 93 0.50 6.17 6.35
C ASN A 93 -0.24 5.74 5.08
N LEU A 94 -1.35 5.00 5.22
CA LEU A 94 -2.17 4.49 4.11
C LEU A 94 -3.41 5.34 3.85
N LEU A 95 -3.89 5.99 4.91
CA LEU A 95 -4.95 6.97 4.85
C LEU A 95 -4.44 8.33 5.34
N GLU A 96 -5.08 9.38 4.86
CA GLU A 96 -5.01 10.71 5.42
C GLU A 96 -6.34 11.09 6.09
N LYS A 97 -6.26 11.86 7.16
CA LYS A 97 -7.42 12.30 7.94
C LYS A 97 -7.75 13.74 7.58
N ILE A 98 -8.88 13.95 6.93
CA ILE A 98 -9.34 15.22 6.41
C ILE A 98 -10.51 15.72 7.25
N LYS A 99 -10.48 17.00 7.64
CA LYS A 99 -11.60 17.66 8.30
C LYS A 99 -12.48 18.32 7.25
N ASN A 100 -13.67 17.79 7.04
CA ASN A 100 -14.67 18.37 6.13
C ASN A 100 -15.79 19.02 6.96
N GLY A 101 -15.62 20.31 7.26
CA GLY A 101 -16.51 21.05 8.15
C GLY A 101 -16.56 20.44 9.56
N LYS A 102 -17.74 19.92 9.94
CA LYS A 102 -17.96 19.23 11.23
C LYS A 102 -17.65 17.73 11.17
N GLN A 103 -17.45 17.17 9.99
CA GLN A 103 -17.24 15.73 9.81
C GLN A 103 -15.76 15.40 9.59
N LEU A 104 -15.41 14.18 9.95
CA LEU A 104 -14.08 13.63 9.78
C LEU A 104 -14.11 12.57 8.68
N LEU A 105 -13.30 12.79 7.64
CA LEU A 105 -13.13 11.89 6.51
C LEU A 105 -11.74 11.26 6.55
N TYR A 106 -11.67 10.03 6.08
CA TYR A 106 -10.44 9.28 5.89
C TYR A 106 -10.30 8.99 4.39
N LYS A 107 -9.20 9.43 3.79
CA LYS A 107 -8.94 9.32 2.35
C LYS A 107 -7.74 8.43 2.09
N LYS A 108 -7.82 7.56 1.08
CA LYS A 108 -6.70 6.73 0.63
C LYS A 108 -5.61 7.63 0.02
N LYS A 109 -4.37 7.39 0.42
CA LYS A 109 -3.19 8.01 -0.20
C LYS A 109 -2.87 7.37 -1.54
#